data_AF-A0A6I8LJR1-F1
#
_entry.id   AF-A0A6I8LJR1-F1
#
_cell.length_a   1.000
_cell.length_b   1.000
_cell.length_c   1.000
_cell.angle_alpha   90.00
_cell.angle_beta   90.00
_cell.angle_gamma   90.00
#
_symmetry.space_group_name_H-M   'P 1'
#
loop_
_entity.id
_entity.type
_entity.pdbx_description
1 polymer ?
#
loop_
_entity_poly.entity_id
_entity_poly.type
_entity_poly.pdbx_seq_one_letter_code
_entity_poly.pdbx_strand_id
1 'polypeptide(L)'
;MAAAEPTEDMKRAAVRIAYAIEAAGAHLRDVNSEMATAQASWRGEASVRFGQAMSDWEQEFDVIHSRLVRLFELTGGGVPRQRRS
;
A
#
# COMPACT_ATOMS: atom_id res chain seq x y z
N MET A 1 -11.41 -29.05 7.82
CA MET A 1 -11.36 -28.36 9.13
C MET A 1 -11.98 -26.99 8.94
N ALA A 2 -13.08 -26.66 9.63
CA ALA A 2 -13.62 -25.31 9.61
C ALA A 2 -12.59 -24.38 10.28
N ALA A 3 -12.27 -23.24 9.65
CA ALA A 3 -11.41 -22.24 10.27
C ALA A 3 -12.07 -21.77 11.57
N ALA A 4 -11.33 -21.79 12.68
CA ALA A 4 -11.80 -21.26 13.96
C ALA A 4 -12.19 -19.78 13.79
N GLU A 5 -13.26 -19.34 14.46
CA GLU A 5 -13.65 -17.94 14.44
C GLU A 5 -12.49 -17.04 14.94
N PRO A 6 -12.23 -15.89 14.29
CA PRO A 6 -11.20 -14.96 14.75
C PRO A 6 -11.46 -14.50 16.18
N THR A 7 -10.40 -14.47 17.00
CA THR A 7 -10.47 -13.96 18.38
C THR A 7 -10.74 -12.45 18.38
N GLU A 8 -11.16 -11.91 19.53
CA GLU A 8 -11.38 -10.46 19.67
C GLU A 8 -10.09 -9.65 19.44
N ASP A 9 -8.94 -10.17 19.87
CA ASP A 9 -7.64 -9.54 19.61
C ASP A 9 -7.30 -9.55 18.11
N MET A 10 -7.61 -10.63 17.39
CA MET A 10 -7.44 -10.70 15.93
C MET A 10 -8.33 -9.66 15.23
N LYS A 11 -9.59 -9.51 15.64
CA LYS A 11 -10.50 -8.49 15.11
C LYS A 11 -9.98 -7.07 15.37
N ARG A 12 -9.47 -6.80 16.57
CA ARG A 12 -8.86 -5.50 16.92
C ARG A 12 -7.60 -5.24 16.09
N ALA A 13 -6.76 -6.24 15.87
CA ALA A 13 -5.60 -6.14 15.00
C ALA A 13 -6.02 -5.85 13.55
N ALA A 14 -7.06 -6.53 13.04
CA ALA A 14 -7.59 -6.32 11.70
C ALA A 14 -8.00 -4.87 11.47
N VAL A 15 -8.69 -4.23 12.42
CA VAL A 15 -9.07 -2.81 12.34
C VAL A 15 -7.85 -1.91 12.24
N ARG A 16 -6.81 -2.16 13.04
CA ARG A 16 -5.56 -1.37 13.01
C ARG A 16 -4.79 -1.56 11.71
N ILE A 17 -4.76 -2.78 11.19
CA ILE A 17 -4.08 -3.08 9.92
C ILE A 17 -4.85 -2.43 8.76
N ALA A 18 -6.19 -2.47 8.76
CA ALA A 18 -7.00 -1.78 7.76
C ALA A 18 -6.70 -0.27 7.73
N TYR A 19 -6.63 0.37 8.90
CA TYR A 19 -6.23 1.77 9.00
C TYR A 19 -4.81 2.01 8.46
N ALA A 20 -3.86 1.13 8.78
CA ALA A 20 -2.49 1.24 8.27
C ALA A 20 -2.42 1.09 6.74
N ILE A 21 -3.24 0.22 6.14
CA ILE A 21 -3.35 0.06 4.69
C ILE A 21 -3.87 1.36 4.04
N GLU A 22 -4.94 1.94 4.58
CA GLU A 22 -5.50 3.19 4.08
C GLU A 22 -4.51 4.35 4.19
N ALA A 23 -3.84 4.48 5.34
CA ALA A 23 -2.82 5.49 5.58
C ALA A 23 -1.62 5.33 4.63
N ALA A 24 -1.12 4.11 4.45
CA ALA A 24 -0.05 3.84 3.50
C ALA A 24 -0.44 4.26 2.08
N GLY A 25 -1.65 3.90 1.63
CA GLY A 25 -2.15 4.31 0.31
C GLY A 25 -2.31 5.82 0.15
N ALA A 26 -2.63 6.55 1.22
CA ALA A 26 -2.65 8.01 1.21
C ALA A 26 -1.24 8.60 1.04
N HIS A 27 -0.28 8.12 1.84
CA HIS A 27 1.11 8.56 1.73
C HIS A 27 1.73 8.27 0.36
N LEU A 28 1.41 7.14 -0.27
CA LEU A 28 1.85 6.86 -1.64
C LEU A 28 1.35 7.94 -2.61
N ARG A 29 0.07 8.33 -2.53
CA ARG A 29 -0.49 9.37 -3.42
C ARG A 29 0.21 10.72 -3.22
N ASP A 30 0.46 11.09 -1.96
CA ASP A 30 1.14 12.35 -1.64
C ASP A 30 2.56 12.35 -2.23
N VAL A 31 3.32 11.27 -1.99
CA VAL A 31 4.68 11.10 -2.51
C VAL A 31 4.66 11.11 -4.04
N ASN A 32 3.74 10.40 -4.69
CA ASN A 32 3.61 10.39 -6.16
C ASN A 32 3.28 11.78 -6.73
N SER A 33 2.48 12.59 -6.03
CA SER A 33 2.15 13.96 -6.44
C SER A 33 3.37 14.89 -6.38
N GLU A 34 4.13 14.85 -5.28
CA GLU A 34 5.37 15.63 -5.13
C GLU A 34 6.42 15.21 -6.17
N MET A 35 6.53 13.90 -6.41
CA MET A 35 7.50 13.37 -7.36
C MET A 35 7.14 13.71 -8.81
N ALA A 36 5.86 13.70 -9.19
CA ALA A 36 5.41 14.19 -10.50
C ALA A 36 5.77 15.67 -10.71
N THR A 37 5.64 16.48 -9.66
CA THR A 37 6.04 17.90 -9.66
C THR A 37 7.56 18.04 -9.84
N ALA A 38 8.36 17.25 -9.11
CA ALA A 38 9.80 17.24 -9.26
C ALA A 38 10.25 16.79 -10.67
N GLN A 39 9.64 15.73 -11.21
CA GLN A 39 9.95 15.21 -12.54
C GLN A 39 9.68 16.24 -13.64
N ALA A 40 8.61 17.03 -13.50
CA ALA A 40 8.29 18.10 -14.44
C ALA A 40 9.38 19.19 -14.51
N SER A 41 10.21 19.33 -13.47
CA SER A 41 11.30 20.31 -13.40
C SER A 41 12.64 19.79 -13.92
N TRP A 42 12.86 18.46 -13.95
CA TRP A 42 14.15 17.88 -14.34
C TRP A 42 14.19 17.56 -15.84
N ARG A 43 15.38 17.65 -16.45
CA ARG A 43 15.62 17.41 -17.87
C ARG A 43 16.86 16.54 -18.06
N GLY A 44 16.95 15.86 -19.21
CA GLY A 44 18.11 15.04 -19.57
C GLY A 44 18.30 13.82 -18.66
N GLU A 45 19.55 13.39 -18.47
CA GLU A 45 19.91 12.17 -17.72
C GLU A 45 19.38 12.16 -16.28
N ALA A 46 19.33 13.32 -15.61
CA ALA A 46 18.77 13.43 -14.26
C ALA A 46 17.28 13.04 -14.20
N SER A 47 16.51 13.40 -15.24
CA SER A 47 15.10 13.02 -15.35
C SER A 47 14.94 11.50 -15.53
N VAL A 48 15.82 10.88 -16.32
CA VAL A 48 15.82 9.42 -16.53
C VAL A 48 16.16 8.67 -15.25
N ARG A 49 17.22 9.07 -14.55
CA ARG A 49 17.63 8.44 -13.28
C ARG A 49 16.57 8.60 -12.18
N PHE A 50 15.90 9.75 -12.15
CA PHE A 50 14.76 9.95 -11.26
C PHE A 50 13.59 9.04 -11.60
N GLY A 51 13.23 8.95 -12.88
CA GLY A 51 12.19 8.02 -13.34
C GLY A 51 12.48 6.56 -12.97
N GLN A 52 13.74 6.14 -13.00
CA GLN A 52 14.11 4.80 -12.53
C GLN A 52 13.91 4.65 -11.02
N ALA A 53 14.44 5.59 -10.22
CA ALA A 53 14.28 5.57 -8.76
C ALA A 53 12.81 5.60 -8.33
N MET A 54 11.97 6.30 -9.11
CA MET A 54 10.51 6.32 -8.97
C MET A 54 9.88 4.94 -9.14
N SER A 55 10.20 4.28 -10.26
CA SER A 55 9.69 2.93 -10.53
C SER A 55 10.13 1.92 -9.49
N ASP A 56 11.38 2.01 -9.03
CA ASP A 56 11.92 1.14 -7.97
C ASP A 56 11.17 1.36 -6.64
N TRP A 57 10.90 2.64 -6.29
CA TRP A 57 10.13 2.99 -5.10
C TRP A 57 8.69 2.44 -5.14
N GLU A 58 7.98 2.64 -6.26
CA GLU A 58 6.61 2.15 -6.43
C GLU A 58 6.55 0.62 -6.30
N GLN A 59 7.53 -0.09 -6.87
CA GLN A 59 7.61 -1.54 -6.77
C GLN A 59 7.80 -2.03 -5.32
N GLU A 60 8.70 -1.40 -4.55
CA GLU A 60 8.90 -1.74 -3.14
C GLU A 60 7.67 -1.42 -2.29
N PHE A 61 6.98 -0.31 -2.60
CA PHE A 61 5.74 0.04 -1.92
C PHE A 61 4.64 -1.01 -2.16
N ASP A 62 4.47 -1.48 -3.39
CA ASP A 62 3.52 -2.54 -3.73
C ASP A 62 3.79 -3.83 -2.96
N VAL A 63 5.06 -4.16 -2.72
CA VAL A 63 5.47 -5.31 -1.88
C VAL A 63 5.02 -5.10 -0.43
N ILE A 64 5.26 -3.92 0.15
CA ILE A 64 4.84 -3.60 1.52
C ILE A 64 3.31 -3.63 1.63
N HIS A 65 2.60 -3.00 0.71
CA HIS A 65 1.14 -2.97 0.69
C HIS A 65 0.54 -4.38 0.58
N SER A 66 1.09 -5.21 -0.31
CA SER A 66 0.67 -6.62 -0.44
C SER A 66 0.88 -7.42 0.85
N ARG A 67 1.98 -7.18 1.57
CA ARG A 67 2.24 -7.82 2.86
C ARG A 67 1.27 -7.34 3.94
N LEU A 68 0.90 -6.06 3.96
CA LEU A 68 -0.09 -5.52 4.89
C LEU A 68 -1.48 -6.11 4.62
N VAL A 69 -1.90 -6.20 3.35
CA VAL A 69 -3.16 -6.85 2.97
C VAL A 69 -3.19 -8.32 3.41
N ARG A 70 -2.08 -9.06 3.21
CA ARG A 70 -1.99 -10.44 3.68
C ARG A 70 -2.10 -10.55 5.20
N LEU A 71 -1.50 -9.64 5.96
CA LEU A 71 -1.65 -9.60 7.42
C LEU A 71 -3.10 -9.33 7.83
N PHE A 72 -3.79 -8.44 7.13
CA PHE A 72 -5.21 -8.17 7.36
C PHE A 72 -6.08 -9.42 7.15
N GLU A 73 -5.87 -10.13 6.04
CA GLU A 73 -6.57 -11.39 5.75
C GLU A 73 -6.33 -12.45 6.84
N LEU A 74 -5.08 -12.60 7.30
CA LEU A 74 -4.73 -13.55 8.37
C LEU A 74 -5.37 -13.20 9.72
N THR A 75 -5.65 -11.93 9.98
CA THR A 75 -6.38 -11.49 11.18
C THR A 75 -7.89 -11.70 11.10
N GLY A 76 -8.40 -12.33 10.03
CA GLY A 76 -9.83 -12.53 9.82
C GLY A 76 -10.53 -11.29 9.25
N GLY A 77 -9.77 -10.31 8.76
CA GLY A 77 -10.29 -9.27 7.89
C GLY A 77 -10.82 -9.91 6.61
N GLY A 78 -12.07 -9.61 6.24
CA GLY A 78 -12.59 -10.05 4.95
C GLY A 78 -11.79 -9.40 3.82
N VAL A 79 -11.57 -10.11 2.71
CA VAL A 79 -10.99 -9.51 1.50
C VAL A 79 -11.71 -8.19 1.24
N PRO A 80 -11.02 -7.04 1.08
CA PRO A 80 -11.67 -5.82 0.65
C PRO A 80 -12.38 -6.17 -0.65
N ARG A 81 -13.72 -6.26 -0.59
CA ARG A 81 -14.50 -6.49 -1.81
C ARG A 81 -14.18 -5.31 -2.69
N GLN A 82 -13.38 -5.52 -3.74
CA GLN A 82 -13.25 -4.57 -4.81
C GLN A 82 -14.67 -4.21 -5.20
N ARG A 83 -15.07 -2.99 -4.88
CA ARG A 83 -16.33 -2.44 -5.33
C ARG A 83 -16.16 -2.35 -6.84
N ARG A 84 -16.66 -3.36 -7.57
CA ARG A 84 -16.80 -3.25 -9.02
C ARG A 84 -17.68 -2.02 -9.25
N SER A 85 -17.09 -1.08 -9.99
CA SER A 85 -17.65 0.13 -10.61
C SER A 85 -19.16 0.27 -10.54
#